data_AF-A0A2V9PAX5-F1
#
_entry.id   AF-A0A2V9PAX5-F1
#
_cell.length_a   1.000
_cell.length_b   1.000
_cell.length_c   1.000
_cell.angle_alpha   90.00
_cell.angle_beta   90.00
_cell.angle_gamma   90.00
#
_symmetry.space_group_name_H-M   'P 1'
#
loop_
_entity.id
_entity.type
_entity.pdbx_description
1 polymer ?
#
loop_
_entity_poly.entity_id
_entity_poly.type
_entity_poly.pdbx_seq_one_letter_code
_entity_poly.pdbx_strand_id
1 'polypeptide(L)'
;YLTHGLRRTADKGNDFSRLRTFYRWGVARQHMDFDPELLRVLRAVTAAGNAKGHHVRFRDTVKGPFSPDELLLISNAINEGRGTDEDRAIVMLHLELGHNPNASARLRNKDLIRYETEAGISYHLGIPRVKKRTALRETKQRPISRKLGQLLENLRTGAADDALLHWLSA
;
A
#
# COMPACT_ATOMS: atom_id res chain seq x y z
N TYR A 1 -31.49 -14.37 -7.02
CA TYR A 1 -30.06 -14.02 -7.14
C TYR A 1 -29.69 -12.69 -6.48
N LEU A 2 -30.38 -11.57 -6.75
CA LEU A 2 -30.04 -10.25 -6.15
C LEU A 2 -30.19 -10.20 -4.61
N THR A 3 -31.13 -10.94 -4.03
CA THR A 3 -31.38 -10.98 -2.58
C THR A 3 -30.23 -11.61 -1.78
N HIS A 4 -29.46 -12.52 -2.41
CA HIS A 4 -28.33 -13.20 -1.77
C HIS A 4 -27.12 -12.25 -1.61
N GLY A 5 -26.89 -11.35 -2.58
CA GLY A 5 -25.81 -10.37 -2.56
C GLY A 5 -25.95 -9.28 -1.48
N LEU A 6 -27.19 -8.97 -1.07
CA LEU A 6 -27.51 -7.87 -0.17
C LEU A 6 -27.56 -8.26 1.32
N ARG A 7 -27.91 -9.51 1.64
CA ARG A 7 -28.16 -9.92 3.04
C ARG A 7 -27.00 -10.66 3.70
N ARG A 8 -26.18 -11.39 2.95
CA ARG A 8 -24.98 -12.08 3.44
C ARG A 8 -23.99 -12.33 2.30
N THR A 9 -23.03 -11.43 2.10
CA THR A 9 -21.81 -11.78 1.36
C THR A 9 -20.64 -11.72 2.32
N ALA A 10 -19.86 -12.80 2.39
CA ALA A 10 -18.54 -12.82 3.02
C ALA A 10 -17.67 -11.65 2.48
N ASP A 11 -17.97 -11.20 1.26
CA ASP A 11 -17.32 -10.11 0.52
C ASP A 11 -17.95 -8.71 0.70
N LYS A 12 -18.94 -8.51 1.58
CA LYS A 12 -19.52 -7.19 1.93
C LYS A 12 -19.83 -6.28 0.72
N GLY A 13 -20.44 -6.84 -0.32
CA GLY A 13 -20.84 -6.10 -1.53
C GLY A 13 -19.75 -5.87 -2.59
N ASN A 14 -18.60 -6.53 -2.48
CA ASN A 14 -17.53 -6.46 -3.49
C ASN A 14 -17.97 -7.02 -4.87
N ASP A 15 -18.91 -7.97 -4.90
CA ASP A 15 -19.46 -8.52 -6.15
C ASP A 15 -20.19 -7.48 -6.99
N PHE A 16 -20.93 -6.56 -6.35
CA PHE A 16 -21.56 -5.44 -7.04
C PHE A 16 -20.52 -4.47 -7.62
N SER A 17 -19.35 -4.32 -6.98
CA SER A 17 -18.25 -3.52 -7.52
C SER A 17 -17.66 -4.13 -8.79
N ARG A 18 -17.46 -5.47 -8.80
CA ARG A 18 -16.98 -6.22 -9.97
C ARG A 18 -18.00 -6.16 -11.12
N LEU A 19 -19.26 -6.46 -10.83
CA LEU A 19 -20.35 -6.43 -11.80
C LEU A 19 -20.52 -5.03 -12.42
N ARG A 20 -20.47 -3.97 -11.60
CA ARG A 20 -20.50 -2.58 -12.08
C ARG A 20 -19.31 -2.26 -12.98
N THR A 21 -18.13 -2.77 -12.66
CA THR A 21 -16.92 -2.56 -13.48
C THR A 21 -17.07 -3.23 -14.85
N PHE A 22 -17.59 -4.45 -14.88
CA PHE A 22 -17.86 -5.19 -16.11
C PHE A 22 -18.93 -4.51 -16.97
N TYR A 23 -20.08 -4.14 -16.38
CA TYR A 23 -21.13 -3.41 -17.09
C TYR A 23 -20.66 -2.05 -17.61
N ARG A 24 -19.86 -1.33 -16.84
CA ARG A 24 -19.28 -0.06 -17.30
C ARG A 24 -18.39 -0.25 -18.52
N TRP A 25 -17.60 -1.32 -18.57
CA TRP A 25 -16.76 -1.66 -19.72
C TRP A 25 -17.58 -1.99 -20.96
N GLY A 26 -18.64 -2.79 -20.82
CA GLY A 26 -19.49 -3.24 -21.93
C GLY A 26 -20.35 -2.12 -22.52
N VAL A 27 -21.00 -1.32 -21.67
CA VAL A 27 -21.76 -0.12 -22.09
C VAL A 27 -20.84 0.89 -22.79
N ALA A 28 -19.63 1.13 -22.27
CA ALA A 28 -18.67 2.04 -22.90
C ALA A 28 -18.18 1.57 -24.28
N ARG A 29 -18.21 0.26 -24.55
CA ARG A 29 -17.89 -0.34 -25.85
C ARG A 29 -19.11 -0.54 -26.76
N GLN A 30 -20.30 -0.16 -26.30
CA GLN A 30 -21.56 -0.30 -27.04
C GLN A 30 -21.87 -1.75 -27.45
N HIS A 31 -21.48 -2.73 -26.63
CA HIS A 31 -21.89 -4.12 -26.83
C HIS A 31 -23.40 -4.26 -26.57
N MET A 32 -24.13 -4.89 -27.51
CA MET A 32 -25.60 -4.98 -27.45
C MET A 32 -26.14 -5.73 -26.23
N ASP A 33 -25.34 -6.65 -25.66
CA ASP A 33 -25.73 -7.43 -24.48
C ASP A 33 -25.69 -6.63 -23.16
N PHE A 34 -25.22 -5.37 -23.20
CA PHE A 34 -25.06 -4.53 -22.03
C PHE A 34 -26.09 -3.41 -21.98
N ASP A 35 -27.13 -3.60 -21.18
CA ASP A 35 -28.16 -2.60 -20.92
C ASP A 35 -27.63 -1.40 -20.06
N PRO A 36 -27.69 -0.16 -20.57
CA PRO A 36 -27.36 1.04 -19.81
C PRO A 36 -28.24 1.27 -18.58
N GLU A 37 -29.51 0.88 -18.61
CA GLU A 37 -30.41 1.06 -17.46
C GLU A 37 -30.04 0.14 -16.30
N LEU A 38 -29.68 -1.12 -16.59
CA LEU A 38 -29.12 -2.02 -15.58
C LEU A 38 -27.82 -1.46 -14.97
N LEU A 39 -26.95 -0.83 -15.76
CA LEU A 39 -25.77 -0.13 -15.22
C LEU A 39 -26.16 1.00 -14.25
N ARG A 40 -27.24 1.75 -14.54
CA ARG A 40 -27.76 2.79 -13.64
C ARG A 40 -28.23 2.22 -12.31
N VAL A 41 -28.97 1.11 -12.33
CA VAL A 41 -29.39 0.39 -11.12
C VAL A 41 -28.18 -0.11 -10.33
N LEU A 42 -27.20 -0.73 -10.99
CA LEU A 42 -25.97 -1.21 -10.35
C LEU A 42 -25.14 -0.10 -9.70
N ARG A 43 -25.20 1.13 -10.20
CA ARG A 43 -24.55 2.31 -9.59
C ARG A 43 -25.26 2.78 -8.33
N ALA A 44 -26.58 2.62 -8.25
CA ALA A 44 -27.37 3.01 -7.08
C ALA A 44 -27.18 2.07 -5.88
N VAL A 45 -26.75 0.83 -6.10
CA VAL A 45 -26.44 -0.13 -5.03
C VAL A 45 -25.19 0.32 -4.26
N THR A 46 -25.37 0.73 -3.00
CA THR A 46 -24.29 1.07 -2.07
C THR A 46 -24.01 -0.12 -1.15
N ALA A 47 -22.75 -0.58 -1.14
CA ALA A 47 -22.31 -1.58 -0.17
C ALA A 47 -22.03 -0.90 1.17
N ALA A 48 -22.54 -1.48 2.26
CA ALA A 48 -22.19 -1.02 3.61
C ALA A 48 -20.67 -1.16 3.80
N GLY A 49 -19.99 -0.05 4.08
CA GLY A 49 -18.55 -0.06 4.29
C GLY A 49 -18.14 -0.88 5.52
N ASN A 50 -16.89 -1.33 5.56
CA ASN A 50 -16.31 -1.85 6.79
C ASN A 50 -16.37 -0.80 7.91
N ALA A 51 -16.65 -1.21 9.15
CA ALA A 51 -16.38 -0.39 10.32
C ALA A 51 -14.87 -0.13 10.38
N LYS A 52 -14.42 1.01 9.84
CA LYS A 52 -13.01 1.35 9.75
C LYS A 52 -12.56 1.96 11.08
N GLY A 53 -11.38 1.56 11.55
CA GLY A 53 -10.69 2.23 12.63
C GLY A 53 -11.20 1.94 14.05
N HIS A 54 -12.12 0.99 14.24
CA HIS A 54 -12.57 0.61 15.58
C HIS A 54 -11.39 0.12 16.46
N HIS A 55 -10.64 -0.87 15.99
CA HIS A 55 -9.47 -1.39 16.71
C HIS A 55 -8.38 -0.35 16.96
N VAL A 56 -8.21 0.60 16.02
CA VAL A 56 -7.25 1.70 16.18
C VAL A 56 -7.72 2.69 17.23
N ARG A 57 -8.99 3.11 17.17
CA ARG A 57 -9.59 4.10 18.08
C ARG A 57 -9.63 3.61 19.52
N PHE A 58 -9.89 2.32 19.72
CA PHE A 58 -10.03 1.72 21.04
C PHE A 58 -8.78 0.97 21.51
N ARG A 59 -7.64 1.14 20.82
CA ARG A 59 -6.34 0.52 21.17
C ARG A 59 -6.48 -0.97 21.50
N ASP A 60 -7.14 -1.69 20.60
CA ASP A 60 -7.31 -3.13 20.69
C ASP A 60 -5.93 -3.80 20.86
N THR A 61 -5.81 -4.71 21.82
CA THR A 61 -4.52 -5.29 22.21
C THR A 61 -3.89 -6.18 21.14
N VAL A 62 -4.65 -6.61 20.12
CA VAL A 62 -4.16 -7.51 19.07
C VAL A 62 -4.24 -6.86 17.69
N LYS A 63 -5.32 -6.11 17.41
CA LYS A 63 -5.60 -5.52 16.10
C LYS A 63 -5.41 -4.00 16.08
N GLY A 64 -5.03 -3.41 17.21
CA GLY A 64 -4.71 -2.00 17.35
C GLY A 64 -3.25 -1.69 16.97
N PRO A 65 -2.83 -0.43 17.13
CA PRO A 65 -1.43 -0.06 16.93
C PRO A 65 -0.55 -0.65 18.04
N PHE A 66 0.74 -0.83 17.75
CA PHE A 66 1.73 -1.15 18.76
C PHE A 66 1.73 -0.10 19.89
N SER A 67 1.88 -0.58 21.11
CA SER A 67 2.15 0.22 22.30
C SER A 67 3.56 0.84 22.24
N PRO A 68 3.83 1.89 23.03
CA PRO A 68 5.18 2.47 23.12
C PRO A 68 6.25 1.44 23.49
N ASP A 69 5.95 0.51 24.39
CA ASP A 69 6.89 -0.52 24.83
C ASP A 69 7.19 -1.54 23.72
N GLU A 70 6.17 -1.95 22.95
CA GLU A 70 6.38 -2.80 21.77
C GLU A 70 7.22 -2.10 20.71
N LEU A 71 6.97 -0.80 20.46
CA LEU A 71 7.79 -0.02 19.53
C LEU A 71 9.24 0.10 20.01
N LEU A 72 9.46 0.23 21.32
CA LEU A 72 10.81 0.25 21.91
C LEU A 72 11.51 -1.11 21.72
N LEU A 73 10.80 -2.22 21.96
CA LEU A 73 11.35 -3.57 21.74
C LEU A 73 11.73 -3.79 20.28
N ILE A 74 10.89 -3.36 19.33
CA ILE A 74 11.19 -3.45 17.90
C ILE A 74 12.40 -2.58 17.54
N SER A 75 12.45 -1.34 18.05
CA SER A 75 13.59 -0.43 17.85
C SER A 75 14.90 -1.02 18.36
N ASN A 76 14.90 -1.63 19.56
CA ASN A 76 16.06 -2.29 20.13
C ASN A 76 16.50 -3.48 19.29
N ALA A 77 15.57 -4.32 18.84
CA ALA A 77 15.88 -5.45 17.95
C ALA A 77 16.53 -4.99 16.62
N ILE A 78 16.06 -3.87 16.05
CA ILE A 78 16.66 -3.25 14.85
C ILE A 78 18.05 -2.69 15.14
N ASN A 79 18.30 -2.16 16.33
CA ASN A 79 19.59 -1.63 16.75
C ASN A 79 20.61 -2.72 17.05
N GLU A 80 20.16 -3.85 17.60
CA GLU A 80 20.96 -5.04 17.86
C GLU A 80 21.23 -5.88 16.60
N GLY A 81 20.65 -5.51 15.45
CA GLY A 81 20.86 -6.23 14.19
C GLY A 81 20.17 -7.60 14.15
N ARG A 82 19.05 -7.77 14.86
CA ARG A 82 18.26 -9.02 14.79
C ARG A 82 17.56 -9.14 13.43
N GLY A 83 17.45 -10.37 12.91
CA GLY A 83 16.89 -10.69 11.59
C GLY A 83 17.89 -10.50 10.44
N THR A 84 17.42 -10.57 9.19
CA THR A 84 18.25 -10.20 8.04
C THR A 84 18.18 -8.70 7.75
N ASP A 85 19.05 -8.19 6.89
CA ASP A 85 18.99 -6.80 6.44
C ASP A 85 17.70 -6.51 5.68
N GLU A 86 17.23 -7.46 4.87
CA GLU A 86 15.96 -7.40 4.15
C GLU A 86 14.76 -7.24 5.09
N ASP A 87 14.71 -8.06 6.16
CA ASP A 87 13.65 -8.00 7.16
C ASP A 87 13.63 -6.66 7.88
N ARG A 88 14.82 -6.20 8.32
CA ARG A 88 14.96 -4.90 8.99
C ARG A 88 14.53 -3.76 8.08
N ALA A 89 14.90 -3.80 6.81
CA ALA A 89 14.51 -2.77 5.84
C ALA A 89 12.99 -2.68 5.72
N ILE A 90 12.29 -3.82 5.65
CA ILE A 90 10.82 -3.86 5.57
C ILE A 90 10.18 -3.30 6.84
N VAL A 91 10.64 -3.72 8.01
CA VAL A 91 10.09 -3.29 9.30
C VAL A 91 10.29 -1.78 9.47
N MET A 92 11.52 -1.29 9.30
CA MET A 92 11.85 0.13 9.40
C MET A 92 11.02 0.97 8.42
N LEU A 93 10.88 0.52 7.17
CA LEU A 93 10.10 1.23 6.16
C LEU A 93 8.64 1.44 6.58
N HIS A 94 7.99 0.43 7.15
CA HIS A 94 6.59 0.53 7.55
C HIS A 94 6.41 1.26 8.88
N LEU A 95 7.39 1.19 9.80
CA LEU A 95 7.39 1.99 11.02
C LEU A 95 7.53 3.49 10.73
N GLU A 96 8.41 3.87 9.81
CA GLU A 96 8.66 5.28 9.51
C GLU A 96 7.58 5.92 8.64
N LEU A 97 7.06 5.19 7.65
CA LEU A 97 6.22 5.80 6.62
C LEU A 97 4.73 5.45 6.72
N GLY A 98 4.39 4.31 7.35
CA GLY A 98 3.01 3.85 7.55
C GLY A 98 2.20 3.75 6.25
N HIS A 99 2.84 3.60 5.09
CA HIS A 99 2.16 3.60 3.80
C HIS A 99 1.65 2.21 3.42
N ASN A 100 0.91 2.15 2.32
CA ASN A 100 0.32 0.90 1.84
C ASN A 100 1.41 -0.10 1.37
N PRO A 101 1.43 -1.36 1.83
CA PRO A 101 2.46 -2.33 1.43
C PRO A 101 2.62 -2.53 -0.08
N ASN A 102 1.53 -2.41 -0.87
CA ASN A 102 1.63 -2.50 -2.33
C ASN A 102 2.42 -1.34 -2.94
N ALA A 103 2.56 -0.20 -2.24
CA ALA A 103 3.45 0.86 -2.67
C ALA A 103 4.91 0.49 -2.42
N SER A 104 5.22 -0.20 -1.31
CA SER A 104 6.57 -0.75 -1.04
C SER A 104 6.99 -1.70 -2.14
N ALA A 105 6.12 -2.65 -2.53
CA ALA A 105 6.38 -3.61 -3.59
C ALA A 105 6.57 -2.98 -4.99
N ARG A 106 6.22 -1.71 -5.17
CA ARG A 106 6.35 -0.96 -6.44
C ARG A 106 7.47 0.08 -6.42
N LEU A 107 8.26 0.11 -5.35
CA LEU A 107 9.45 0.93 -5.27
C LEU A 107 10.48 0.44 -6.28
N ARG A 108 11.10 1.40 -6.95
CA ARG A 108 12.20 1.21 -7.88
C ARG A 108 13.45 1.85 -7.30
N ASN A 109 14.62 1.42 -7.75
CA ASN A 109 15.90 1.96 -7.31
C ASN A 109 15.99 3.49 -7.42
N LYS A 110 15.42 4.07 -8.48
CA LYS A 110 15.36 5.52 -8.68
C LYS A 110 14.51 6.30 -7.67
N ASP A 111 13.67 5.63 -6.90
CA ASP A 111 12.86 6.30 -5.88
C ASP A 111 13.65 6.57 -4.60
N LEU A 112 14.75 5.86 -4.37
CA LEU A 112 15.66 6.13 -3.28
C LEU A 112 16.58 7.29 -3.67
N ILE A 113 16.38 8.43 -3.02
CA ILE A 113 17.09 9.66 -3.31
C ILE A 113 18.01 9.97 -2.14
N ARG A 114 19.31 10.03 -2.43
CA ARG A 114 20.35 10.49 -1.51
C ARG A 114 20.68 11.94 -1.82
N TYR A 115 20.55 12.79 -0.81
CA TYR A 115 21.05 14.16 -0.85
C TYR A 115 22.32 14.25 -0.01
N GLU A 116 23.36 14.81 -0.60
CA GLU A 116 24.62 15.08 0.07
C GLU A 116 24.89 16.57 0.01
N THR A 117 25.04 17.17 1.19
CA THR A 117 25.33 18.59 1.36
C THR A 117 26.46 18.75 2.37
N GLU A 118 26.98 19.97 2.52
CA GLU A 118 27.96 20.29 3.57
C GLU A 118 27.45 19.98 4.99
N ALA A 119 26.12 19.99 5.18
CA ALA A 119 25.47 19.65 6.45
C ALA A 119 25.33 18.12 6.68
N GLY A 120 25.64 17.30 5.69
CA GLY A 120 25.64 15.83 5.77
C GLY A 120 24.73 15.15 4.75
N ILE A 121 24.44 13.87 5.02
CA ILE A 121 23.68 13.00 4.14
C ILE A 121 22.23 12.87 4.64
N SER A 122 21.26 13.09 3.76
CA SER A 122 19.85 12.84 4.02
C SER A 122 19.23 11.99 2.91
N TYR A 123 18.16 11.27 3.25
CA TYR A 123 17.52 10.32 2.35
C TYR A 123 16.03 10.60 2.22
N HIS A 124 15.54 10.52 0.99
CA HIS A 124 14.13 10.59 0.67
C HIS A 124 13.73 9.37 -0.16
N LEU A 125 12.47 8.97 -0.02
CA LEU A 125 11.87 7.88 -0.77
C LEU A 125 10.62 8.36 -1.53
N GLY A 126 10.62 8.13 -2.84
CA GLY A 126 9.50 8.44 -3.73
C GLY A 126 8.39 7.39 -3.66
N ILE A 127 7.46 7.52 -2.70
CA ILE A 127 6.41 6.51 -2.47
C ILE A 127 5.35 6.51 -3.58
N PRO A 128 5.14 5.38 -4.30
CA PRO A 128 4.15 5.30 -5.37
C PRO A 128 2.70 5.50 -4.90
N ARG A 129 1.91 6.25 -5.67
CA ARG A 129 0.48 6.48 -5.40
C ARG A 129 -0.41 5.36 -5.96
N VAL A 130 -0.35 4.17 -5.38
CA VAL A 130 -0.98 2.94 -5.93
C VAL A 130 -2.52 3.00 -6.07
N LYS A 131 -3.21 3.76 -5.20
CA LYS A 131 -4.68 3.85 -5.22
C LYS A 131 -5.23 4.96 -6.13
N LYS A 132 -4.36 5.75 -6.77
CA LYS A 132 -4.80 6.74 -7.75
C LYS A 132 -4.92 6.08 -9.12
N ARG A 133 -6.02 6.38 -9.82
CA ARG A 133 -6.30 5.89 -11.18
C ARG A 133 -5.68 6.81 -12.22
N THR A 134 -4.37 7.02 -12.14
CA THR A 134 -3.62 7.85 -13.11
C THR A 134 -2.91 6.96 -14.13
N ALA A 135 -2.81 7.43 -15.37
CA ALA A 135 -2.07 6.73 -16.44
C ALA A 135 -0.55 6.74 -16.18
N LEU A 136 -0.05 7.79 -15.53
CA LEU A 136 1.35 7.95 -15.18
C LEU A 136 1.61 7.56 -13.71
N ARG A 137 2.82 7.05 -13.46
CA ARG A 137 3.32 6.72 -12.14
C ARG A 137 3.65 8.01 -11.37
N GLU A 138 2.81 8.34 -10.40
CA GLU A 138 3.06 9.44 -9.45
C GLU A 138 3.72 8.91 -8.17
N THR A 139 4.73 9.63 -7.68
CA THR A 139 5.34 9.39 -6.36
C THR A 139 5.10 10.56 -5.42
N LYS A 140 5.12 10.30 -4.11
CA LYS A 140 5.20 11.34 -3.07
C LYS A 140 6.54 11.19 -2.36
N GLN A 141 7.35 12.24 -2.40
CA GLN A 141 8.61 12.26 -1.65
C GLN A 141 8.34 12.26 -0.15
N ARG A 142 9.05 11.38 0.56
CA ARG A 142 8.99 11.25 2.02
C ARG A 142 10.41 11.16 2.56
N PRO A 143 10.79 11.97 3.56
CA PRO A 143 12.07 11.79 4.23
C PRO A 143 12.06 10.44 4.96
N ILE A 144 13.21 9.79 5.01
CA ILE A 144 13.47 8.58 5.79
C ILE A 144 14.73 8.78 6.63
N SER A 145 14.88 7.99 7.69
CA SER A 145 16.06 8.03 8.53
C SER A 145 17.33 7.69 7.73
N ARG A 146 18.47 8.25 8.15
CA ARG A 146 19.77 7.92 7.56
C ARG A 146 20.07 6.42 7.65
N LYS A 147 19.70 5.79 8.76
CA LYS A 147 19.87 4.35 8.98
C LYS A 147 19.11 3.53 7.95
N LEU A 148 17.83 3.85 7.70
CA LEU A 148 17.03 3.17 6.68
C LEU A 148 17.58 3.44 5.28
N GLY A 149 17.94 4.70 4.97
CA GLY A 149 18.49 5.07 3.68
C GLY A 149 19.76 4.29 3.33
N GLN A 150 20.70 4.21 4.27
CA GLN A 150 21.95 3.44 4.11
C GLN A 150 21.68 1.93 3.95
N LEU A 151 20.77 1.38 4.75
CA LEU A 151 20.38 -0.04 4.64
C LEU A 151 19.81 -0.35 3.26
N LEU A 152 18.91 0.50 2.75
CA LEU A 152 18.32 0.35 1.42
C LEU A 152 19.36 0.53 0.30
N GLU A 153 20.34 1.41 0.46
CA GLU A 153 21.44 1.53 -0.50
C GLU A 153 22.31 0.28 -0.56
N ASN A 154 22.61 -0.34 0.59
CA ASN A 154 23.43 -1.54 0.66
C ASN A 154 22.71 -2.76 0.06
N LEU A 155 21.39 -2.85 0.24
CA LEU A 155 20.56 -3.91 -0.33
C LEU A 155 20.21 -3.69 -1.81
N ARG A 156 20.53 -2.53 -2.37
CA ARG A 156 20.15 -2.16 -3.73
C ARG A 156 20.93 -2.96 -4.76
N THR A 157 20.22 -3.52 -5.74
CA THR A 157 20.81 -4.25 -6.87
C THR A 157 20.18 -3.80 -8.19
N GLY A 158 20.95 -3.83 -9.28
CA GLY A 158 20.43 -3.57 -10.63
C GLY A 158 20.38 -2.07 -11.00
N ALA A 159 19.64 -1.79 -12.07
CA ALA A 159 19.49 -0.48 -12.70
C ALA A 159 18.38 0.38 -12.03
N ALA A 160 18.25 1.63 -12.48
CA ALA A 160 17.35 2.62 -11.90
C ALA A 160 15.86 2.21 -11.89
N ASP A 161 15.41 1.44 -12.88
CA ASP A 161 14.02 1.00 -13.02
C ASP A 161 13.72 -0.36 -12.38
N ASP A 162 14.75 -1.06 -11.89
CA ASP A 162 14.59 -2.33 -11.18
C ASP A 162 13.96 -2.11 -9.80
N ALA A 163 13.36 -3.18 -9.26
CA ALA A 163 12.71 -3.16 -7.97
C ALA A 163 13.70 -2.86 -6.84
N LEU A 164 13.38 -1.88 -5.99
CA LEU A 164 14.21 -1.56 -4.82
C LEU A 164 14.21 -2.69 -3.80
N LEU A 165 13.06 -3.34 -3.63
CA LEU A 165 12.88 -4.49 -2.75
C LEU A 165 12.78 -5.76 -3.63
N HIS A 166 13.86 -6.06 -4.35
CA HIS A 166 13.87 -7.13 -5.37
C HIS A 166 13.51 -8.51 -4.81
N TRP A 167 13.86 -8.78 -3.53
CA TRP A 167 13.53 -10.02 -2.82
C TRP A 167 12.03 -10.20 -2.53
N LEU A 168 11.20 -9.16 -2.70
CA LEU A 168 9.74 -9.26 -2.52
C LEU A 168 8.98 -9.65 -3.80
N SER A 169 9.69 -9.76 -4.93
CA SER A 169 9.08 -10.05 -6.24
C SER A 169 9.11 -11.53 -6.64
N ALA A 170 9.34 -12.42 -5.65
CA ALA A 170 9.33 -13.88 -5.83
C ALA A 170 7.91 -14.44 -5.95
#